data_AF-A0A527YRF7-F1
#
_entry.id   AF-A0A527YRF7-F1
#
_cell.length_a   1.000
_cell.length_b   1.000
_cell.length_c   1.000
_cell.angle_alpha   90.00
_cell.angle_beta   90.00
_cell.angle_gamma   90.00
#
_symmetry.space_group_name_H-M   'P 1'
#
loop_
_entity.id
_entity.type
_entity.pdbx_description
1 polymer ?
#
loop_
_entity_poly.entity_id
_entity_poly.type
_entity_poly.pdbx_seq_one_letter_code
_entity_poly.pdbx_strand_id
1 'polypeptide(L)' 'NKKADVVRVYLPPDANTLLCVTEHVLKTWNRINVIVAGKPPSWQWLSMDKAIVHCKAGIGIWDWASTEDGAE' A
#
# COMPACT_ATOMS: atom_id res chain seq x y z
N ASN A 1 4.81 24.10 1.95
CA ASN A 1 5.09 22.66 2.19
C ASN A 1 4.84 22.33 3.65
N LYS A 2 3.84 21.50 3.96
CA LYS A 2 3.68 20.93 5.31
C LYS A 2 4.64 19.76 5.46
N LYS A 3 5.19 19.57 6.66
CA LYS A 3 6.15 18.50 6.94
C LYS A 3 5.47 17.12 6.80
N ALA A 4 6.25 16.10 6.41
CA ALA A 4 5.77 14.72 6.16
C ALA A 4 5.25 13.99 7.41
N ASP A 5 5.53 14.53 8.61
CA ASP A 5 4.90 14.10 9.85
C ASP A 5 3.43 14.51 9.93
N VAL A 6 3.04 15.63 9.32
CA VAL A 6 1.65 16.13 9.34
C VAL A 6 0.81 15.57 8.20
N VAL A 7 1.38 15.36 7.01
CA VAL A 7 0.64 14.89 5.83
C VAL A 7 1.28 13.61 5.28
N ARG A 8 0.47 12.57 5.04
CA ARG A 8 0.88 11.32 4.40
C ARG A 8 -0.03 10.97 3.23
N VAL A 9 0.58 10.46 2.17
CA VAL A 9 -0.11 10.02 0.95
C VAL A 9 0.14 8.53 0.78
N TYR A 10 -0.92 7.77 0.51
CA TYR A 10 -0.88 6.33 0.27
C TYR A 10 -1.51 6.01 -1.08
N LEU A 11 -0.85 5.11 -1.82
CA LEU A 11 -1.21 4.70 -3.18
C LEU A 11 -1.41 3.18 -3.21
N PRO A 12 -2.46 2.64 -2.58
CA PRO A 12 -2.71 1.20 -2.58
C PRO A 12 -3.02 0.70 -4.01
N PRO A 13 -2.30 -0.33 -4.52
CA PRO A 13 -2.53 -0.86 -5.86
C PRO A 13 -3.73 -1.81 -5.95
N ASP A 14 -4.25 -2.31 -4.82
CA ASP A 14 -5.42 -3.20 -4.75
C ASP A 14 -6.22 -3.04 -3.45
N ALA A 15 -7.27 -3.86 -3.29
CA ALA A 15 -8.18 -3.76 -2.14
C ALA A 15 -7.53 -4.24 -0.84
N ASN A 16 -6.67 -5.27 -0.88
CA ASN A 16 -5.99 -5.76 0.32
C ASN A 16 -5.00 -4.73 0.87
N THR A 17 -4.23 -4.08 -0.02
CA THR A 17 -3.35 -2.97 0.37
C THR A 17 -4.16 -1.78 0.88
N LEU A 18 -5.31 -1.48 0.26
CA LEU A 18 -6.22 -0.43 0.73
C LEU A 18 -6.73 -0.72 2.14
N LEU A 19 -7.15 -1.95 2.44
CA LEU A 19 -7.61 -2.35 3.76
C LEU A 19 -6.49 -2.22 4.80
N CYS A 20 -5.28 -2.68 4.49
CA CYS A 20 -4.13 -2.58 5.38
C CYS A 20 -3.73 -1.12 5.68
N VAL A 21 -3.67 -0.26 4.66
CA VAL A 21 -3.42 1.18 4.82
C VAL A 21 -4.53 1.83 5.65
N THR A 22 -5.79 1.50 5.38
CA THR A 22 -6.94 2.08 6.09
C THR A 22 -6.92 1.71 7.56
N GLU A 23 -6.61 0.46 7.89
CA GLU A 23 -6.43 0.01 9.28
C GLU A 23 -5.35 0.84 9.99
N HIS A 24 -4.18 1.03 9.36
CA HIS A 24 -3.10 1.85 9.92
C HIS A 24 -3.55 3.29 10.17
N VAL A 25 -4.16 3.91 9.15
CA VAL A 25 -4.60 5.31 9.19
C VAL A 25 -5.61 5.55 10.30
N LEU A 26 -6.57 4.64 10.49
CA LEU A 26 -7.58 4.73 11.56
C LEU A 26 -7.00 4.61 12.98
N LYS A 27 -5.79 4.08 13.14
CA LYS A 27 -5.06 4.01 14.42
C LYS A 27 -4.07 5.17 14.61
N THR A 28 -4.01 6.12 13.68
CA THR A 28 -3.10 7.27 13.74
C THR A 28 -3.85 8.58 14.03
N TRP A 29 -3.17 9.52 14.68
CA TRP A 29 -3.75 10.80 15.11
C TRP A 29 -2.87 11.97 14.69
N ASN A 30 -3.45 13.17 14.65
CA ASN A 30 -2.76 14.44 14.32
C ASN A 30 -2.10 14.44 12.93
N ARG A 31 -2.70 13.74 11.97
CA ARG A 31 -2.22 13.63 10.59
C ARG A 31 -3.36 13.83 9.60
N ILE A 32 -3.04 14.39 8.45
CA ILE A 32 -3.88 14.33 7.25
C ILE A 32 -3.42 13.13 6.44
N ASN A 33 -4.29 12.14 6.29
CA ASN A 33 -4.01 10.94 5.52
C ASN A 33 -4.79 11.00 4.20
N VAL A 34 -4.07 11.05 3.07
CA VAL A 34 -4.65 11.02 1.73
C VAL A 34 -4.48 9.61 1.18
N ILE A 35 -5.58 8.92 0.92
CA ILE A 35 -5.58 7.60 0.31
C ILE A 35 -6.17 7.75 -1.10
N VAL A 36 -5.39 7.44 -2.13
CA VAL A 36 -5.85 7.47 -3.52
C VAL A 36 -6.16 6.05 -3.94
N ALA A 37 -7.46 5.74 -4.08
CA ALA A 37 -7.93 4.41 -4.45
C ALA A 37 -8.86 4.46 -5.66
N GLY A 38 -8.71 3.47 -6.55
CA GLY A 38 -9.64 3.28 -7.66
C GLY A 38 -11.00 2.75 -7.19
N LYS A 39 -12.09 3.30 -7.71
CA LYS A 39 -13.45 2.77 -7.55
C LYS A 39 -13.84 1.63 -8.53
N PRO A 40 -13.43 1.62 -9.81
CA PRO A 40 -13.89 0.58 -10.73
C PRO A 40 -13.30 -0.79 -10.37
N PRO A 41 -13.95 -1.90 -10.78
CA PRO A 41 -13.37 -3.22 -10.66
C PRO A 41 -11.96 -3.26 -11.24
N SER A 42 -11.02 -3.79 -10.46
CA SER A 42 -9.60 -3.86 -10.80
C SER A 42 -9.00 -5.14 -10.25
N TRP A 43 -7.84 -5.49 -10.79
CA TRP A 43 -7.10 -6.70 -10.44
C TRP A 43 -6.67 -6.67 -8.97
N GLN A 44 -6.67 -7.83 -8.33
CA GLN A 44 -6.11 -8.01 -7.00
C GLN A 44 -4.71 -8.63 -7.17
N TRP A 45 -3.70 -7.96 -6.64
CA TRP A 45 -2.30 -8.29 -6.89
C TRP A 45 -1.69 -9.09 -5.74
N LEU A 46 -2.05 -8.73 -4.51
CA LEU A 46 -1.49 -9.29 -3.30
C LEU A 46 -2.55 -10.05 -2.50
N SER A 47 -2.16 -11.18 -1.92
CA SER A 47 -2.91 -11.75 -0.79
C SER A 47 -2.81 -10.82 0.42
N MET A 48 -3.72 -10.98 1.40
CA MET A 48 -3.71 -10.14 2.61
C MET A 48 -2.36 -10.19 3.34
N ASP A 49 -1.75 -11.37 3.48
CA ASP A 49 -0.45 -11.52 4.15
C ASP A 49 0.67 -10.74 3.42
N LYS A 50 0.70 -10.83 2.08
CA LYS A 50 1.68 -10.08 1.27
C LYS A 50 1.42 -8.58 1.33
N ALA A 51 0.15 -8.16 1.32
CA ALA A 51 -0.22 -6.75 1.46
C ALA A 51 0.22 -6.16 2.81
N ILE A 52 0.10 -6.91 3.91
CA ILE A 52 0.58 -6.48 5.24
C ILE A 52 2.09 -6.27 5.23
N VAL A 53 2.85 -7.21 4.66
CA VAL A 53 4.31 -7.08 4.55
C VAL A 53 4.68 -5.86 3.69
N HIS A 54 4.04 -5.71 2.54
CA HIS A 54 4.28 -4.60 1.61
C HIS A 54 3.95 -3.24 2.25
N CYS A 55 2.81 -3.09 2.93
CA CYS A 55 2.41 -1.84 3.58
C CYS A 55 3.32 -1.46 4.75
N LYS A 56 3.82 -2.46 5.51
CA LYS A 56 4.77 -2.22 6.61
C LYS A 56 6.09 -1.66 6.10
N ALA A 57 6.56 -2.12 4.94
CA ALA A 57 7.75 -1.60 4.29
C ALA A 57 7.50 -0.22 3.63
N GLY A 58 6.28 0.03 3.16
CA GLY A 58 5.86 1.25 2.46
C GLY A 58 6.17 1.24 0.96
N ILE A 59 7.16 0.44 0.55
CA ILE A 59 7.48 0.07 -0.83
C ILE A 59 8.22 -1.27 -0.79
N GLY A 60 8.10 -2.09 -1.84
CA GLY A 60 8.80 -3.38 -1.89
C GLY A 60 8.75 -4.03 -3.26
N ILE A 61 9.66 -4.98 -3.47
CA ILE A 61 9.74 -5.82 -4.66
C ILE A 61 8.64 -6.88 -4.61
N TRP A 62 8.06 -7.18 -5.77
CA TRP A 62 7.10 -8.26 -5.93
C TRP A 62 7.77 -9.38 -6.68
N ASP A 63 8.24 -10.41 -5.97
CA ASP A 63 9.05 -11.49 -6.56
C ASP A 63 8.35 -12.17 -7.76
N TRP A 64 7.03 -12.31 -7.70
CA TRP A 64 6.23 -12.89 -8.79
C TRP A 64 6.16 -12.01 -10.04
N ALA A 65 6.47 -10.72 -9.92
CA ALA A 65 6.53 -9.73 -10.99
C ALA A 65 7.97 -9.32 -11.31
N SER A 66 8.97 -10.10 -10.84
CA SER A 66 10.39 -9.84 -11.03
C SER A 66 11.06 -11.03 -11.74
N THR A 67 12.07 -10.74 -12.56
CA THR A 67 12.85 -11.73 -13.32
C THR A 67 14.31 -11.83 -12.90
N GLU A 68 14.75 -11.01 -11.92
CA GLU A 68 16.16 -10.94 -11.49
C GLU A 68 16.68 -12.24 -10.84
N ASP A 69 15.80 -13.13 -10.37
CA ASP A 69 16.18 -14.42 -9.77
C ASP A 69 16.13 -15.62 -10.75
N GLY A 70 16.11 -15.37 -12.07
CA GLY A 70 16.43 -16.40 -13.07
C GLY A 70 15.27 -17.29 -13.53
N ALA A 71 14.06 -16.75 -13.65
CA ALA A 71 13.04 -17.34 -14.49
C ALA A 71 13.02 -16.62 -15.85
N GLU A 72 13.18 -17.40 -16.93
CA GLU A 72 13.09 -16.94 -18.34
C GLU A 72 11.86 -16.06 -18.62
#